data_AF-K1VFL1-F1
#
_entry.id   AF-K1VFL1-F1
#
_cell.length_a   1.000
_cell.length_b   1.000
_cell.length_c   1.000
_cell.angle_alpha   90.00
_cell.angle_beta   90.00
_cell.angle_gamma   90.00
#
_symmetry.space_group_name_H-M   'P 1'
#
loop_
_entity.id
_entity.type
_entity.pdbx_description
1 polymer ?
#
loop_
_entity_poly.entity_id
_entity_poly.type
_entity_poly.pdbx_seq_one_letter_code
_entity_poly.pdbx_strand_id
1 'polypeptide(L)'
;MVHVDPHTVKIIPQAAKRFMAAPKYAVVGRVLQDPAKFDNKLAFLVGAVPRSVSSPISAPNCLPWTLANPQLIKWYNERKMPLTPVRPASDKFDNSKPVEGLNVVENITDIPDLNNTSISMIISPKLGANMLKELYKSEKTQPFALWFQPGAENEEIEAFIKEHNLENRVVIGGPCVLLHGDEAREKADAKL
;
A
#
# COMPACT_ATOMS: atom_id res chain seq x y z
N MET A 1 -23.30 -11.82 1.39
CA MET A 1 -21.98 -11.27 1.00
C MET A 1 -22.22 -10.29 -0.13
N VAL A 2 -21.93 -9.01 0.06
CA VAL A 2 -22.13 -7.99 -0.97
C VAL A 2 -20.93 -8.10 -1.91
N HIS A 3 -21.15 -8.56 -3.14
CA HIS A 3 -20.14 -8.56 -4.18
C HIS A 3 -19.89 -7.10 -4.58
N VAL A 4 -18.77 -6.54 -4.12
CA VAL A 4 -18.35 -5.19 -4.52
C VAL A 4 -17.70 -5.32 -5.89
N ASP A 5 -18.39 -4.83 -6.92
CA ASP A 5 -17.84 -4.77 -8.27
C ASP A 5 -16.58 -3.88 -8.26
N PRO A 6 -15.41 -4.41 -8.66
CA PRO A 6 -14.13 -3.70 -8.56
C PRO A 6 -14.04 -2.48 -9.50
N HIS A 7 -14.98 -2.30 -10.43
CA HIS A 7 -15.13 -1.08 -11.24
C HIS A 7 -15.99 0.03 -10.58
N THR A 8 -16.48 -0.18 -9.35
CA THR A 8 -17.44 0.72 -8.69
C THR A 8 -16.81 1.68 -7.68
N VAL A 9 -15.49 1.73 -7.52
CA VAL A 9 -14.87 2.82 -6.73
C VAL A 9 -14.88 4.10 -7.57
N LYS A 10 -16.07 4.59 -7.93
CA LYS A 10 -16.29 5.92 -8.51
C LYS A 10 -16.11 7.03 -7.47
N ILE A 11 -16.00 6.66 -6.19
CA ILE A 11 -15.89 7.59 -5.07
C ILE A 11 -14.67 7.19 -4.23
N ILE A 12 -13.66 8.06 -4.19
CA ILE A 12 -12.55 7.94 -3.26
C ILE A 12 -13.06 7.92 -1.80
N PRO A 13 -12.78 6.86 -1.03
CA PRO A 13 -13.24 6.74 0.36
C PRO A 13 -12.70 7.86 1.25
N GLN A 14 -13.45 8.20 2.31
CA GLN A 14 -13.02 9.23 3.28
C GLN A 14 -11.69 8.85 3.95
N ALA A 15 -11.47 7.56 4.25
CA ALA A 15 -10.20 7.07 4.79
C ALA A 15 -9.02 7.30 3.84
N ALA A 16 -9.22 7.27 2.51
CA ALA A 16 -8.15 7.52 1.54
C ALA A 16 -7.79 9.01 1.47
N LYS A 17 -8.79 9.90 1.58
CA LYS A 17 -8.54 11.35 1.73
C LYS A 17 -7.81 11.64 3.03
N ARG A 18 -8.26 11.04 4.14
CA ARG A 18 -7.54 11.12 5.41
C ARG A 18 -6.12 10.63 5.25
N PHE A 19 -5.90 9.47 4.63
CA PHE A 19 -4.57 8.93 4.43
C PHE A 19 -3.62 9.93 3.74
N MET A 20 -4.09 10.60 2.69
CA MET A 20 -3.29 11.58 1.93
C MET A 20 -3.14 12.95 2.62
N ALA A 21 -3.82 13.20 3.73
CA ALA A 21 -3.64 14.42 4.53
C ALA A 21 -2.47 14.34 5.52
N ALA A 22 -1.74 13.21 5.56
CA ALA A 22 -0.61 13.06 6.46
C ALA A 22 0.60 13.88 6.00
N PRO A 23 1.39 14.45 6.92
CA PRO A 23 2.65 15.10 6.57
C PRO A 23 3.78 14.12 6.24
N LYS A 24 3.69 12.86 6.72
CA LYS A 24 4.73 11.83 6.54
C LYS A 24 4.10 10.52 6.09
N TYR A 25 4.89 9.72 5.40
CA TYR A 25 4.47 8.44 4.84
C TYR A 25 5.44 7.32 5.18
N ALA A 26 4.95 6.10 5.22
CA ALA A 26 5.76 4.90 5.26
C ALA A 26 5.21 3.82 4.32
N VAL A 27 6.10 2.96 3.83
CA VAL A 27 5.74 1.82 2.98
C VAL A 27 6.28 0.55 3.63
N VAL A 28 5.38 -0.35 4.01
CA VAL A 28 5.71 -1.62 4.65
C VAL A 28 5.62 -2.75 3.63
N GLY A 29 6.73 -3.43 3.38
CA GLY A 29 6.81 -4.57 2.46
C GLY A 29 8.09 -5.38 2.63
N ARG A 30 8.07 -6.67 2.26
CA ARG A 30 9.29 -7.50 2.31
C ARG A 30 10.16 -7.29 1.09
N VAL A 31 9.51 -7.12 -0.06
CA VAL A 31 10.15 -7.10 -1.37
C VAL A 31 10.14 -5.67 -1.92
N LEU A 32 10.77 -4.75 -1.21
CA LEU A 32 10.82 -3.34 -1.60
C LEU A 32 11.72 -3.07 -2.84
N GLN A 33 12.47 -4.08 -3.28
CA GLN A 33 13.48 -3.98 -4.35
C GLN A 33 13.33 -5.04 -5.45
N ASP A 34 12.56 -6.12 -5.27
CA ASP A 34 12.41 -7.20 -6.26
C ASP A 34 11.05 -7.13 -7.03
N PRO A 35 11.10 -6.83 -8.35
CA PRO A 35 9.93 -6.73 -9.22
C PRO A 35 9.03 -7.95 -9.33
N ALA A 36 9.59 -9.15 -9.15
CA ALA A 36 8.98 -10.38 -9.64
C ALA A 36 8.02 -11.04 -8.65
N LYS A 37 7.90 -10.50 -7.42
CA LYS A 37 7.12 -11.10 -6.33
C LYS A 37 5.71 -10.55 -6.22
N PHE A 38 4.82 -11.36 -5.64
CA PHE A 38 3.38 -11.12 -5.52
C PHE A 38 3.02 -9.78 -4.90
N ASP A 39 3.85 -9.28 -3.97
CA ASP A 39 3.75 -7.95 -3.33
C ASP A 39 3.71 -6.78 -4.35
N ASN A 40 4.06 -7.04 -5.63
CA ASN A 40 4.09 -6.09 -6.74
C ASN A 40 3.10 -6.40 -7.87
N LYS A 41 2.23 -7.42 -7.71
CA LYS A 41 1.13 -7.66 -8.63
C LYS A 41 -0.12 -7.04 -8.04
N LEU A 42 -0.62 -5.97 -8.67
CA LEU A 42 -2.06 -5.66 -8.65
C LEU A 42 -2.78 -6.81 -9.35
N ALA A 43 -2.86 -7.97 -8.68
CA ALA A 43 -3.73 -9.05 -9.10
C ALA A 43 -5.14 -8.60 -8.77
N PHE A 44 -6.02 -8.64 -9.77
CA PHE A 44 -7.39 -8.15 -9.80
C PHE A 44 -7.56 -6.66 -10.09
N LEU A 45 -7.41 -6.28 -11.37
CA LEU A 45 -8.36 -5.34 -12.02
C LEU A 45 -8.25 -5.25 -13.55
N VAL A 46 -7.76 -6.29 -14.22
CA VAL A 46 -7.96 -6.42 -15.68
C VAL A 46 -8.48 -7.82 -15.93
N GLY A 47 -9.74 -7.90 -16.36
CA GLY A 47 -10.47 -9.13 -16.60
C GLY A 47 -9.65 -10.12 -17.42
N ALA A 48 -9.82 -11.40 -17.09
CA ALA A 48 -9.33 -12.49 -17.89
C ALA A 48 -9.89 -12.35 -19.32
N VAL A 49 -9.07 -11.84 -20.24
CA VAL A 49 -9.34 -11.95 -21.67
C VAL A 49 -9.12 -13.41 -22.04
N PRO A 50 -10.09 -14.08 -22.70
CA PRO A 50 -9.92 -15.47 -23.08
C PRO A 50 -8.73 -15.61 -24.04
N ARG A 51 -7.85 -16.57 -23.79
CA ARG A 51 -6.85 -17.01 -24.77
C ARG A 51 -7.58 -17.62 -25.97
N SER A 52 -7.67 -16.87 -27.07
CA SER A 52 -7.68 -17.47 -28.40
C SER A 52 -6.59 -16.81 -29.26
N VAL A 53 -5.92 -17.68 -29.99
CA VAL A 53 -4.69 -17.48 -30.74
C VAL A 53 -4.96 -16.73 -32.05
N SER A 54 -4.14 -15.73 -32.39
CA SER A 54 -3.20 -15.77 -33.54
C SER A 54 -2.81 -14.37 -34.07
N SER A 55 -1.50 -14.24 -34.31
CA SER A 55 -0.81 -13.36 -35.26
C SER A 55 -0.22 -12.03 -34.78
N PRO A 56 0.95 -11.64 -35.37
CA PRO A 56 1.93 -10.76 -34.73
C PRO A 56 1.96 -9.39 -35.42
N ILE A 57 1.72 -8.31 -34.67
CA ILE A 57 2.08 -6.96 -35.10
C ILE A 57 2.79 -6.27 -33.94
N SER A 58 4.03 -5.89 -34.22
CA SER A 58 4.94 -5.10 -33.42
C SER A 58 4.26 -3.89 -32.77
N ALA A 59 4.05 -3.96 -31.45
CA ALA A 59 3.82 -2.80 -30.61
C ALA A 59 5.18 -2.38 -30.00
N PRO A 60 5.72 -1.19 -30.31
CA PRO A 60 6.91 -0.70 -29.64
C PRO A 60 6.52 -0.25 -28.22
N ASN A 61 7.28 -0.71 -27.24
CA ASN A 61 7.28 -0.30 -25.83
C ASN A 61 6.14 -0.82 -24.93
N CYS A 62 5.88 -2.13 -24.96
CA CYS A 62 5.52 -2.83 -23.73
C CYS A 62 6.81 -3.37 -23.12
N LEU A 63 7.44 -2.61 -22.22
CA LEU A 63 8.57 -3.12 -21.46
C LEU A 63 8.11 -4.35 -20.64
N PRO A 64 8.92 -5.44 -20.60
CA PRO A 64 8.57 -6.64 -19.87
C PRO A 64 8.34 -6.34 -18.39
N TRP A 65 7.25 -6.86 -17.83
CA TRP A 65 6.77 -6.68 -16.44
C TRP A 65 7.67 -7.32 -15.37
N THR A 66 8.96 -7.52 -15.65
CA THR A 66 9.90 -8.29 -14.82
C THR A 66 11.02 -7.44 -14.21
N LEU A 67 10.95 -6.10 -14.25
CA LEU A 67 12.08 -5.24 -13.86
C LEU A 67 11.77 -4.03 -12.94
N ALA A 68 10.58 -3.88 -12.36
CA ALA A 68 10.36 -2.93 -11.25
C ALA A 68 9.44 -3.50 -10.14
N ASN A 69 9.82 -3.40 -8.86
CA ASN A 69 9.07 -2.47 -8.00
C ASN A 69 9.63 -2.09 -6.63
N PRO A 70 10.36 -0.98 -6.70
CA PRO A 70 10.14 0.31 -6.05
C PRO A 70 8.99 1.23 -6.56
N GLN A 71 7.88 0.82 -7.25
CA GLN A 71 6.88 1.83 -7.75
C GLN A 71 6.25 2.65 -6.65
N LEU A 72 5.86 2.04 -5.52
CA LEU A 72 5.13 2.79 -4.50
C LEU A 72 6.05 3.81 -3.84
N ILE A 73 7.27 3.39 -3.51
CA ILE A 73 8.34 4.28 -3.03
C ILE A 73 8.65 5.36 -4.07
N LYS A 74 8.79 5.01 -5.35
CA LYS A 74 8.99 5.97 -6.46
C LYS A 74 7.82 6.92 -6.62
N TRP A 75 6.59 6.45 -6.50
CA TRP A 75 5.38 7.26 -6.59
C TRP A 75 5.42 8.36 -5.53
N TYR A 76 5.77 8.02 -4.28
CA TYR A 76 5.97 8.99 -3.20
C TYR A 76 7.16 9.92 -3.47
N ASN A 77 8.30 9.39 -3.92
CA ASN A 77 9.51 10.17 -4.21
C ASN A 77 9.31 11.19 -5.34
N GLU A 78 8.67 10.80 -6.45
CA GLU A 78 8.31 11.67 -7.57
C GLU A 78 7.39 12.82 -7.14
N ARG A 79 6.58 12.58 -6.10
CA ARG A 79 5.68 13.56 -5.48
C ARG A 79 6.32 14.31 -4.33
N LYS A 80 7.62 14.09 -4.07
CA LYS A 80 8.42 14.72 -3.00
C LYS A 80 7.80 14.54 -1.62
N MET A 81 7.17 13.40 -1.38
CA MET A 81 6.51 13.09 -0.12
C MET A 81 7.52 12.45 0.85
N PRO A 82 7.66 12.95 2.10
CA PRO A 82 8.57 12.36 3.07
C PRO A 82 8.22 10.90 3.36
N LEU A 83 9.17 9.98 3.18
CA LEU A 83 8.90 8.54 3.18
C LEU A 83 9.91 7.75 4.02
N THR A 84 9.40 6.81 4.83
CA THR A 84 10.19 5.78 5.52
C THR A 84 9.86 4.38 4.99
N PRO A 85 10.79 3.68 4.33
CA PRO A 85 10.62 2.27 4.00
C PRO A 85 10.74 1.40 5.25
N VAL A 86 9.83 0.44 5.38
CA VAL A 86 9.79 -0.54 6.47
C VAL A 86 9.85 -1.94 5.87
N ARG A 87 10.85 -2.71 6.28
CA ARG A 87 11.04 -4.09 5.81
C ARG A 87 11.31 -5.00 7.00
N PRO A 88 10.33 -5.83 7.40
CA PRO A 88 10.50 -6.75 8.52
C PRO A 88 11.70 -7.66 8.35
N ALA A 89 12.42 -7.87 9.45
CA ALA A 89 13.60 -8.73 9.48
C ALA A 89 13.27 -10.13 8.93
N SER A 90 14.15 -10.61 8.06
CA SER A 90 14.13 -11.97 7.50
C SER A 90 15.53 -12.34 7.07
N ASP A 91 15.87 -13.61 7.18
CA ASP A 91 17.05 -14.25 6.60
C ASP A 91 17.27 -13.98 5.10
N LYS A 92 16.24 -13.54 4.38
CA LYS A 92 16.26 -13.33 2.92
C LYS A 92 16.66 -11.93 2.49
N PHE A 93 16.64 -10.94 3.40
CA PHE A 93 16.84 -9.54 3.04
C PHE A 93 17.84 -8.87 3.97
N ASP A 94 18.73 -8.07 3.39
CA ASP A 94 19.71 -7.28 4.13
C ASP A 94 19.17 -5.85 4.33
N ASN A 95 18.71 -5.56 5.54
CA ASN A 95 18.17 -4.26 5.92
C ASN A 95 19.23 -3.17 6.13
N SER A 96 20.52 -3.52 6.17
CA SER A 96 21.59 -2.52 6.23
C SER A 96 21.74 -1.73 4.94
N LYS A 97 21.17 -2.24 3.83
CA LYS A 97 21.21 -1.59 2.53
C LYS A 97 20.01 -0.67 2.33
N PRO A 98 20.25 0.58 1.89
CA PRO A 98 19.16 1.52 1.62
C PRO A 98 18.29 1.05 0.46
N VAL A 99 17.03 1.50 0.47
CA VAL A 99 16.06 1.27 -0.61
C VAL A 99 15.76 2.61 -1.27
N GLU A 100 16.07 2.77 -2.56
CA GLU A 100 15.92 4.05 -3.29
C GLU A 100 16.61 5.22 -2.56
N GLY A 101 17.76 4.97 -1.92
CA GLY A 101 18.50 5.97 -1.14
C GLY A 101 17.93 6.27 0.25
N LEU A 102 16.86 5.59 0.67
CA LEU A 102 16.22 5.77 1.97
C LEU A 102 16.66 4.68 2.96
N ASN A 103 16.89 5.10 4.21
CA ASN A 103 17.17 4.19 5.31
C ASN A 103 15.94 3.34 5.63
N VAL A 104 16.15 2.05 5.84
CA VAL A 104 15.07 1.07 6.07
C VAL A 104 14.98 0.78 7.56
N VAL A 105 13.76 0.78 8.11
CA VAL A 105 13.50 0.31 9.47
C VAL A 105 12.92 -1.10 9.45
N GLU A 106 13.21 -1.88 10.50
CA GLU A 106 12.77 -3.27 10.57
C GLU A 106 11.39 -3.42 11.19
N ASN A 107 11.15 -2.73 12.31
CA ASN A 107 9.88 -2.80 13.01
C ASN A 107 8.97 -1.66 12.57
N ILE A 108 7.67 -1.97 12.46
CA ILE A 108 6.67 -0.96 12.11
C ILE A 108 6.52 0.12 13.19
N THR A 109 6.88 -0.21 14.43
CA THR A 109 6.88 0.70 15.58
C THR A 109 8.13 1.59 15.65
N ASP A 110 9.17 1.31 14.85
CA ASP A 110 10.37 2.15 14.73
C ASP A 110 10.19 3.31 13.74
N ILE A 111 9.02 3.40 13.08
CA ILE A 111 8.69 4.54 12.21
C ILE A 111 8.68 5.83 13.06
N PRO A 112 9.44 6.86 12.68
CA PRO A 112 9.47 8.10 13.43
C PRO A 112 8.12 8.83 13.30
N ASP A 113 7.61 9.37 14.42
CA ASP A 113 6.42 10.22 14.44
C ASP A 113 5.17 9.55 13.82
N LEU A 114 4.86 8.34 14.33
CA LEU A 114 3.73 7.51 13.87
C LEU A 114 2.40 8.28 13.79
N ASN A 115 2.08 9.09 14.81
CA ASN A 115 0.80 9.80 14.89
C ASN A 115 0.59 10.79 13.72
N ASN A 116 1.68 11.21 13.05
CA ASN A 116 1.67 12.06 11.86
C ASN A 116 2.09 11.31 10.58
N THR A 117 2.21 9.99 10.64
CA THR A 117 2.64 9.14 9.53
C THR A 117 1.53 8.24 9.04
N SER A 118 1.21 8.33 7.74
CA SER A 118 0.34 7.40 7.02
C SER A 118 1.12 6.23 6.46
N ILE A 119 0.64 4.99 6.63
CA ILE A 119 1.40 3.79 6.26
C ILE A 119 0.69 2.98 5.17
N SER A 120 1.34 2.82 4.02
CA SER A 120 0.92 1.89 2.99
C SER A 120 1.40 0.47 3.31
N MET A 121 0.45 -0.46 3.41
CA MET A 121 0.70 -1.86 3.71
C MET A 121 0.70 -2.68 2.41
N ILE A 122 1.87 -3.11 1.97
CA ILE A 122 2.12 -4.00 0.82
C ILE A 122 2.78 -5.30 1.29
N ILE A 123 2.16 -5.93 2.27
CA ILE A 123 2.70 -7.11 2.94
C ILE A 123 1.63 -8.19 3.07
N SER A 124 2.06 -9.45 3.16
CA SER A 124 1.15 -10.59 3.30
C SER A 124 0.10 -10.36 4.41
N PRO A 125 -1.17 -10.73 4.19
CA PRO A 125 -2.25 -10.43 5.13
C PRO A 125 -1.99 -10.88 6.58
N LYS A 126 -1.44 -12.08 6.77
CA LYS A 126 -1.09 -12.60 8.11
C LYS A 126 -0.13 -11.69 8.87
N LEU A 127 0.90 -11.17 8.20
CA LEU A 127 1.87 -10.28 8.83
C LEU A 127 1.27 -8.87 9.01
N GLY A 128 0.47 -8.42 8.03
CA GLY A 128 -0.30 -7.18 8.13
C GLY A 128 -1.25 -7.16 9.33
N ALA A 129 -1.95 -8.26 9.61
CA ALA A 129 -2.84 -8.40 10.76
C ALA A 129 -2.08 -8.27 12.09
N ASN A 130 -0.91 -8.91 12.21
CA ASN A 130 -0.07 -8.79 13.41
C ASN A 130 0.40 -7.35 13.63
N MET A 131 0.86 -6.69 12.56
CA MET A 131 1.30 -5.29 12.59
C MET A 131 0.16 -4.33 12.93
N LEU A 132 -1.04 -4.56 12.37
CA LEU A 132 -2.23 -3.78 12.69
C LEU A 132 -2.53 -3.85 14.18
N LYS A 133 -2.56 -5.05 14.75
CA LYS A 133 -2.76 -5.24 16.19
C LYS A 133 -1.68 -4.53 17.00
N GLU A 134 -0.42 -4.65 16.60
CA GLU A 134 0.71 -4.00 17.26
C GLU A 134 0.57 -2.46 17.30
N LEU A 135 0.29 -1.84 16.15
CA LEU A 135 0.12 -0.40 16.02
C LEU A 135 -1.02 0.13 16.90
N TYR A 136 -2.11 -0.63 17.04
CA TYR A 136 -3.28 -0.22 17.82
C TYR A 136 -3.27 -0.71 19.27
N LYS A 137 -2.15 -1.25 19.79
CA LYS A 137 -2.01 -1.59 21.22
C LYS A 137 -2.08 -0.37 22.14
N SER A 138 -1.65 0.80 21.67
CA SER A 138 -1.65 2.05 22.46
C SER A 138 -1.80 3.26 21.55
N GLU A 139 -2.31 4.38 22.07
CA GLU A 139 -2.43 5.63 21.29
C GLU A 139 -1.08 6.18 20.81
N LYS A 140 0.03 5.84 21.49
CA LYS A 140 1.39 6.28 21.12
C LYS A 140 1.95 5.58 19.89
N THR A 141 1.41 4.41 19.56
CA THR A 141 1.83 3.59 18.42
C THR A 141 0.86 3.69 17.25
N GLN A 142 -0.22 4.48 17.40
CA GLN A 142 -1.25 4.59 16.37
C GLN A 142 -0.77 5.49 15.22
N PRO A 143 -0.78 4.99 13.98
CA PRO A 143 -0.43 5.81 12.82
C PRO A 143 -1.54 6.82 12.52
N PHE A 144 -1.24 7.82 11.71
CA PHE A 144 -2.25 8.79 11.25
C PHE A 144 -3.40 8.10 10.50
N ALA A 145 -3.05 7.21 9.58
CA ALA A 145 -3.94 6.31 8.85
C ALA A 145 -3.15 5.13 8.23
N LEU A 146 -3.87 4.09 7.82
CA LEU A 146 -3.32 2.93 7.11
C LEU A 146 -4.00 2.75 5.74
N TRP A 147 -3.28 2.18 4.78
CA TRP A 147 -3.85 1.77 3.50
C TRP A 147 -3.33 0.39 3.10
N PHE A 148 -4.18 -0.62 3.23
CA PHE A 148 -3.91 -1.96 2.72
C PHE A 148 -4.13 -1.98 1.21
N GLN A 149 -3.05 -2.22 0.45
CA GLN A 149 -3.17 -2.38 -1.00
C GLN A 149 -3.95 -3.67 -1.31
N PRO A 150 -4.66 -3.73 -2.45
CA PRO A 150 -5.39 -4.93 -2.85
C PRO A 150 -4.53 -6.20 -2.78
N GLY A 151 -5.03 -7.22 -2.09
CA GLY A 151 -4.32 -8.47 -1.82
C GLY A 151 -3.49 -8.50 -0.54
N ALA A 152 -3.39 -7.40 0.21
CA ALA A 152 -2.76 -7.33 1.53
C ALA A 152 -3.77 -7.49 2.69
N GLU A 153 -5.06 -7.60 2.37
CA GLU A 153 -6.17 -7.77 3.29
C GLU A 153 -6.56 -9.23 3.56
N ASN A 154 -7.22 -9.47 4.69
CA ASN A 154 -7.94 -10.70 5.02
C ASN A 154 -9.09 -10.41 5.98
N GLU A 155 -9.93 -11.42 6.24
CA GLU A 155 -11.08 -11.32 7.15
C GLU A 155 -10.70 -10.89 8.58
N GLU A 156 -9.50 -11.26 9.04
CA GLU A 156 -9.00 -10.86 10.36
C GLU A 156 -8.74 -9.35 10.46
N ILE A 157 -8.14 -8.76 9.43
CA ILE A 157 -7.93 -7.31 9.32
C ILE A 157 -9.28 -6.60 9.27
N GLU A 158 -10.22 -7.09 8.45
CA GLU A 158 -11.56 -6.50 8.33
C GLU A 158 -12.32 -6.52 9.66
N ALA A 159 -12.28 -7.66 10.37
CA ALA A 159 -12.90 -7.82 11.68
C ALA A 159 -12.30 -6.83 12.70
N PHE A 160 -10.96 -6.71 12.75
CA PHE A 160 -10.28 -5.79 13.64
C PHE A 160 -10.65 -4.33 13.35
N ILE A 161 -10.69 -3.92 12.08
CA ILE A 161 -11.06 -2.56 11.69
C ILE A 161 -12.46 -2.22 12.22
N LYS A 162 -13.42 -3.14 12.05
CA LYS A 162 -14.80 -2.95 12.47
C LYS A 162 -14.96 -2.95 13.99
N GLU A 163 -14.32 -3.88 14.69
CA GLU A 163 -14.38 -3.99 16.16
C GLU A 163 -13.84 -2.71 16.83
N HIS A 164 -12.83 -2.08 16.23
CA HIS A 164 -12.16 -0.91 16.77
C HIS A 164 -12.61 0.43 16.15
N ASN A 165 -13.66 0.45 15.32
CA ASN A 165 -14.19 1.64 14.65
C ASN A 165 -13.14 2.41 13.83
N LEU A 166 -12.32 1.69 13.07
CA LEU A 166 -11.18 2.23 12.31
C LEU A 166 -11.49 2.51 10.83
N GLU A 167 -12.74 2.40 10.38
CA GLU A 167 -13.14 2.52 8.98
C GLU A 167 -12.82 3.89 8.37
N ASN A 168 -12.73 4.93 9.21
CA ASN A 168 -12.34 6.27 8.79
C ASN A 168 -10.82 6.50 8.78
N ARG A 169 -10.03 5.54 9.25
CA ARG A 169 -8.56 5.61 9.38
C ARG A 169 -7.83 4.55 8.57
N VAL A 170 -8.52 3.49 8.13
CA VAL A 170 -7.92 2.37 7.40
C VAL A 170 -8.61 2.22 6.06
N VAL A 171 -7.84 2.33 4.98
CA VAL A 171 -8.30 2.02 3.63
C VAL A 171 -8.11 0.53 3.36
N ILE A 172 -9.18 -0.14 2.96
CA ILE A 172 -9.25 -1.55 2.61
C ILE A 172 -10.33 -1.75 1.54
N GLY A 173 -10.30 -2.88 0.82
CA GLY A 173 -11.41 -3.29 -0.05
C GLY A 173 -11.41 -2.67 -1.45
N GLY A 174 -10.23 -2.52 -2.07
CA GLY A 174 -10.12 -2.24 -3.52
C GLY A 174 -9.35 -0.98 -3.94
N PRO A 175 -9.40 0.16 -3.23
CA PRO A 175 -8.60 1.32 -3.61
C PRO A 175 -7.10 1.02 -3.58
N CYS A 176 -6.39 1.47 -4.61
CA CYS A 176 -4.94 1.32 -4.75
C CYS A 176 -4.26 2.70 -4.80
N VAL A 177 -3.13 2.88 -4.11
CA VAL A 177 -2.41 4.17 -4.11
C VAL A 177 -1.88 4.52 -5.51
N LEU A 178 -1.37 3.56 -6.27
CA LEU A 178 -0.83 3.82 -7.60
C LEU A 178 -1.89 4.27 -8.62
N LEU A 179 -3.15 3.89 -8.41
CA LEU A 179 -4.26 4.23 -9.29
C LEU A 179 -5.08 5.42 -8.77
N HIS A 180 -5.30 5.48 -7.45
CA HIS A 180 -6.25 6.39 -6.81
C HIS A 180 -5.57 7.43 -5.90
N GLY A 181 -4.25 7.35 -5.72
CA GLY A 181 -3.54 8.16 -4.74
C GLY A 181 -3.51 9.65 -5.07
N ASP A 182 -3.37 10.01 -6.35
CA ASP A 182 -3.37 11.42 -6.77
C ASP A 182 -4.76 12.04 -6.60
N GLU A 183 -5.82 11.33 -7.00
CA GLU A 183 -7.20 11.78 -6.79
C GLU A 183 -7.53 11.91 -5.28
N ALA A 184 -7.04 10.98 -4.47
CA ALA A 184 -7.19 11.05 -3.02
C ALA A 184 -6.46 12.24 -2.41
N ARG A 185 -5.27 12.60 -2.92
CA ARG A 185 -4.51 13.77 -2.47
C ARG A 185 -5.19 15.07 -2.88
N GLU A 186 -5.60 15.22 -4.13
CA GLU A 186 -6.34 16.40 -4.60
C GLU A 186 -7.59 16.65 -3.74
N LYS A 187 -8.32 15.58 -3.41
CA LYS A 187 -9.52 15.66 -2.55
C LYS A 187 -9.22 15.86 -1.06
N ALA A 188 -8.00 15.60 -0.61
CA ALA A 188 -7.55 15.90 0.75
C ALA A 188 -7.21 17.40 0.88
N ASP A 189 -6.54 17.95 -0.12
CA ASP A 189 -6.13 19.36 -0.17
C ASP A 189 -7.32 20.30 -0.39
N ALA A 190 -8.34 19.88 -1.14
CA ALA A 190 -9.57 20.65 -1.38
C ALA A 190 -10.47 20.87 -0.14
N LYS A 191 -10.02 20.46 1.05
CA LYS A 191 -10.75 20.60 2.33
C LYS A 191 -10.03 21.47 3.38
N LEU A 192 -8.97 22.19 3.02
CA LEU A 192 -8.33 23.20 3.87
C LEU A 192 -8.77 24.62 3.50
#